data_AF-A0A6B3CJ72-F1
#
_entry.id   AF-A0A6B3CJ72-F1
#
_cell.length_a   1.000
_cell.length_b   1.000
_cell.length_c   1.000
_cell.angle_alpha   90.00
_cell.angle_beta   90.00
_cell.angle_gamma   90.00
#
_symmetry.space_group_name_H-M   'P 1'
#
loop_
_entity.id
_entity.type
_entity.pdbx_description
1 polymer ?
#
loop_
_entity_poly.entity_id
_entity_poly.type
_entity_poly.pdbx_seq_one_letter_code
_entity_poly.pdbx_strand_id
1 'polypeptide(L)' 'MSGARKPAETAERGTARQTVTIHFAGFNRAWAAWIGDRLERRGVRVVPLRWDSPADVPLVDLL' A
#
# COMPACT_ATOMS: atom_id res chain seq x y z
N MET A 1 -22.95 6.55 -5.99
CA MET A 1 -22.53 5.17 -5.68
C MET A 1 -21.47 5.24 -4.57
N SER A 2 -21.89 5.26 -3.30
CA SER A 2 -20.96 5.30 -2.16
C SER A 2 -20.42 3.90 -1.90
N GLY A 3 -19.18 3.63 -2.32
CA GLY A 3 -18.43 2.47 -1.86
C GLY A 3 -18.04 2.68 -0.40
N ALA A 4 -18.82 2.13 0.52
CA ALA A 4 -18.44 2.07 1.93
C ALA A 4 -17.13 1.31 2.03
N ARG A 5 -16.03 2.02 2.33
CA ARG A 5 -14.76 1.36 2.69
C ARG A 5 -15.06 0.49 3.91
N LYS A 6 -15.02 -0.83 3.70
CA LYS A 6 -15.18 -1.83 4.77
C LYS A 6 -14.22 -1.41 5.90
N PRO A 7 -14.68 -1.21 7.13
CA PRO A 7 -13.77 -1.01 8.24
C PRO A 7 -12.86 -2.22 8.27
N ALA A 8 -11.54 -2.00 8.21
CA ALA A 8 -10.61 -3.08 8.53
C ALA A 8 -11.03 -3.57 9.91
N GLU A 9 -11.49 -4.82 9.97
CA GLU A 9 -11.92 -5.49 11.19
C GLU A 9 -10.93 -5.12 12.29
N THR A 10 -11.47 -4.67 13.43
CA THR A 10 -10.68 -4.34 14.60
C THR A 10 -9.89 -5.59 14.98
N ALA A 11 -8.64 -5.64 14.50
CA ALA A 11 -7.72 -6.72 14.78
C ALA A 11 -7.66 -6.84 16.30
N GLU A 12 -7.97 -8.04 16.75
CA GLU A 12 -8.10 -8.41 18.14
C GLU A 12 -6.91 -7.89 18.95
N ARG A 13 -7.24 -7.44 20.16
CA ARG A 13 -6.41 -6.66 21.06
C ARG A 13 -5.27 -7.51 21.63
N GLY A 14 -4.27 -7.79 20.80
CA GLY A 14 -3.04 -8.49 21.16
C GLY A 14 -1.92 -8.07 20.22
N THR A 15 -1.43 -6.82 20.33
CA THR A 15 -0.21 -6.29 19.68
C THR A 15 0.13 -6.85 18.29
N ALA A 16 -0.89 -7.06 17.45
CA ALA A 16 -0.69 -7.54 16.09
C ALA A 16 0.00 -6.40 15.34
N ARG A 17 1.28 -6.58 15.02
CA ARG A 17 2.08 -5.58 14.31
C ARG A 17 1.38 -5.25 13.01
N GLN A 18 0.78 -4.06 12.93
CA GLN A 18 0.03 -3.61 11.77
C GLN A 18 0.93 -3.72 10.54
N THR A 19 0.43 -4.36 9.48
CA THR A 19 1.16 -4.54 8.22
C THR A 19 0.43 -3.81 7.11
N VAL A 20 1.16 -3.00 6.34
CA VAL A 20 0.65 -2.21 5.22
C VAL A 20 1.37 -2.60 3.94
N THR A 21 0.62 -2.91 2.89
CA THR A 21 1.16 -3.13 1.55
C THR A 21 1.09 -1.83 0.75
N ILE A 22 2.21 -1.42 0.14
CA ILE A 22 2.26 -0.23 -0.73
C ILE A 22 2.46 -0.72 -2.16
N HIS A 23 1.42 -0.58 -2.98
CA HIS A 23 1.50 -0.81 -4.43
C HIS A 23 2.01 0.46 -5.10
N PHE A 24 3.02 0.36 -5.96
CA PHE A 24 3.61 1.53 -6.61
C PHE A 24 4.12 1.21 -8.03
N ALA A 25 3.99 2.19 -8.93
CA ALA A 25 4.63 2.16 -10.25
C ALA A 25 6.14 2.38 -10.15
N GLY A 26 6.94 1.85 -11.09
CA GLY A 26 8.41 1.95 -11.05
C GLY A 26 8.98 3.35 -10.80
N PHE A 27 8.39 4.40 -11.42
CA PHE A 27 8.81 5.79 -11.22
C PHE A 27 8.53 6.32 -9.80
N ASN A 28 7.58 5.73 -9.06
CA ASN A 28 7.25 6.07 -7.68
C ASN A 28 8.10 5.33 -6.63
N ARG A 29 9.17 4.62 -7.03
CA ARG A 29 10.04 3.87 -6.11
C ARG A 29 10.52 4.71 -4.94
N ALA A 30 11.02 5.92 -5.21
CA ALA A 30 11.57 6.79 -4.17
C ALA A 30 10.50 7.20 -3.16
N TRP A 31 9.28 7.47 -3.64
CA TRP A 31 8.14 7.79 -2.79
C TRP A 31 7.69 6.58 -1.95
N ALA A 32 7.58 5.39 -2.54
CA ALA A 32 7.23 4.17 -1.82
C ALA A 32 8.24 3.86 -0.70
N ALA A 33 9.53 4.04 -0.97
CA ALA A 33 10.59 3.86 0.03
C ALA A 33 10.50 4.88 1.18
N TRP A 34 10.29 6.16 0.86
CA TRP A 34 10.16 7.21 1.88
C TRP A 34 8.93 7.02 2.78
N ILE A 35 7.78 6.63 2.20
CA ILE A 35 6.57 6.33 2.96
C ILE A 35 6.80 5.09 3.85
N GLY A 36 7.45 4.06 3.29
CA GLY A 36 7.81 2.84 4.02
C GLY A 36 8.64 3.12 5.27
N ASP A 37 9.75 3.83 5.11
CA ASP A 37 10.64 4.22 6.23
C ASP A 37 9.86 5.00 7.32
N ARG A 38 8.97 5.92 6.93
CA ARG A 38 8.15 6.70 7.88
C ARG A 38 7.16 5.83 8.66
N LEU A 39 6.62 4.78 8.07
CA LEU A 39 5.70 3.85 8.73
C LEU A 39 6.45 2.86 9.63
N GLU A 40 7.59 2.35 9.17
CA GLU A 40 8.43 1.42 9.94
C GLU A 40 8.99 2.06 11.21
N ARG A 41 9.39 3.34 11.14
CA ARG A 41 9.77 4.12 12.34
C ARG A 41 8.67 4.24 13.39
N ARG A 42 7.41 3.99 13.01
CA ARG A 42 6.24 3.99 13.91
C ARG A 42 5.81 2.58 14.33
N GLY A 43 6.61 1.56 14.01
CA GLY A 43 6.34 0.17 14.34
C GLY A 43 5.39 -0.55 13.38
N VAL A 44 5.00 0.08 12.27
CA VAL A 44 4.14 -0.52 11.24
C VAL A 44 5.02 -1.24 10.24
N ARG A 45 4.78 -2.54 10.01
CA ARG A 45 5.49 -3.31 8.99
C ARG A 45 5.02 -2.86 7.61
N VAL A 46 5.95 -2.65 6.67
CA VAL A 46 5.59 -2.32 5.29
C VAL A 46 6.04 -3.43 4.33
N VAL A 47 5.20 -3.73 3.35
CA VAL A 47 5.52 -4.63 2.23
C VAL A 47 5.36 -3.84 0.93
N PRO A 48 6.46 -3.39 0.30
CA PRO A 48 6.37 -2.73 -1.00
C PRO A 48 6.08 -3.77 -2.08
N LEU A 49 5.06 -3.51 -2.90
CA LEU A 49 4.75 -4.30 -4.10
C LEU A 49 4.89 -3.42 -5.33
N ARG A 50 5.88 -3.75 -6.17
CA ARG A 50 6.05 -3.08 -7.45
C ARG A 50 4.95 -3.54 -8.40
N TRP A 51 4.26 -2.57 -8.97
CA TRP A 51 3.37 -2.76 -10.10
C TRP A 51 4.09 -2.24 -11.35
N ASP A 52 4.41 -3.14 -12.27
CA ASP A 52 4.89 -2.77 -13.60
C ASP A 52 3.69 -2.66 -14.54
N SER A 53 3.18 -1.44 -14.69
CA SER A 53 2.12 -1.15 -15.66
C SER A 53 2.74 -1.19 -17.05
N PRO A 54 2.14 -1.89 -18.01
CA PRO A 54 2.51 -1.74 -19.42
C PRO A 54 2.46 -0.26 -19.78
N ALA A 55 3.51 0.26 -20.43
CA ALA A 55 3.63 1.69 -20.74
C ALA A 55 2.60 2.16 -21.79
N ASP A 56 2.06 1.22 -22.53
CA ASP A 56 1.13 1.37 -23.64
C ASP A 56 -0.34 1.16 -23.24
N VAL A 57 -0.60 0.72 -22.01
CA VAL A 57 -1.98 0.46 -21.54
C VAL A 57 -2.40 1.55 -20.55
N PRO A 58 -3.47 2.32 -20.85
CA PRO A 58 -4.05 3.27 -19.91
C PRO A 58 -4.42 2.61 -18.58
N LEU A 59 -4.16 3.30 -17.46
CA LEU A 59 -4.46 2.77 -16.12
C LEU A 59 -5.94 2.35 -15.96
N VAL A 60 -6.86 3.07 -16.60
CA VAL A 60 -8.30 2.76 -16.56
C VAL A 60 -8.63 1.39 -17.16
N ASP A 61 -7.79 0.89 -18.05
CA ASP A 61 -7.96 -0.42 -18.69
C ASP A 61 -7.30 -1.56 -17.88
N LEU A 62 -6.62 -1.23 -16.77
CA LEU A 62 -5.89 -2.16 -15.89
C LEU A 62 -6.53 -2.34 -14.50
N LEU A 63 -7.65 -1.67 -14.23
CA LEU A 63 -8.40 -1.69 -12.96
C LEU A 63 -9.63 -2.59 -13.02
#